data_AF-A0A9D2APG8-F1
#
_entry.id   AF-A0A9D2APG8-F1
#
_cell.length_a   1.000
_cell.length_b   1.000
_cell.length_c   1.000
_cell.angle_alpha   90.00
_cell.angle_beta   90.00
_cell.angle_gamma   90.00
#
_symmetry.space_group_name_H-M   'P 1'
#
loop_
_entity.id
_entity.type
_entity.pdbx_description
1 polymer ?
#
loop_
_entity_poly.entity_id
_entity_poly.type
_entity_poly.pdbx_seq_one_letter_code
_entity_poly.pdbx_strand_id
1 'polypeptide(L)'
;VDEQSVKQYLEAWDNYLAENHRIVKFVPASGAASRMFKNLFEFLDAEYEVPTTDFEKKFFDNIGKFAFYGTLDETCTRLYGKNIASLVQEGEYKKVVAALLNADGMNYGALPKGLLLFHRYEDHIRTAMEEHLAEGALYAGNAAREVNVHFTVSHEHLPFFKSLVEQIREQYESRYNVRYHISFSEQKPSTDTIAADMDNQPFRDNNGKLLFRPGGHGALIENLNDIDADIIFVKNIDNVVPDRLKETTVIYKKVIGGVLVTLKGKIDKYAALLRSGQYTAADLDEISHFLQHDLCVTNRHEAELTEAERAEYLLRKLSRPLRVCGMVKNVGEPGGGPFLAYNQDGTISLQILESSQIDMKNPEAKASFEQGTHFNPVDLVCAVRDGEGNKYDLPRYVDKNTGFISFKSKSGRELKALELPGLWNGAMSDWNTLFVEVPIETFNPVKTVNDLLREQHQ
;
A
#
# COMPACT_ATOMS: atom_id res chain seq x y z
N VAL A 1 0.20 -21.74 -1.22
CA VAL A 1 -0.21 -22.28 0.09
C VAL A 1 -1.39 -23.19 -0.18
N ASP A 2 -1.34 -24.46 0.19
CA ASP A 2 -2.46 -25.39 0.02
C ASP A 2 -3.48 -25.27 1.18
N GLU A 3 -4.64 -25.94 1.07
CA GLU A 3 -5.72 -25.85 2.06
C GLU A 3 -5.29 -26.26 3.47
N GLN A 4 -4.45 -27.30 3.58
CA GLN A 4 -3.94 -27.76 4.88
C GLN A 4 -3.01 -26.71 5.51
N SER A 5 -2.15 -26.10 4.70
CA SER A 5 -1.26 -25.02 5.12
C SER A 5 -2.03 -23.76 5.52
N VAL A 6 -3.14 -23.44 4.85
CA VAL A 6 -4.02 -22.30 5.22
C VAL A 6 -4.47 -22.44 6.68
N LYS A 7 -5.00 -23.60 7.07
CA LYS A 7 -5.45 -23.83 8.44
C LYS A 7 -4.33 -23.64 9.47
N GLN A 8 -3.14 -24.17 9.18
CA GLN A 8 -1.98 -24.04 10.07
C GLN A 8 -1.56 -22.57 10.25
N TYR A 9 -1.54 -21.78 9.18
CA TYR A 9 -1.17 -20.37 9.27
C TYR A 9 -2.26 -19.52 9.94
N LEU A 10 -3.55 -19.86 9.77
CA LEU A 10 -4.62 -19.24 10.54
C LEU A 10 -4.44 -19.49 12.04
N GLU A 11 -4.17 -20.74 12.44
CA GLU A 11 -3.90 -21.10 13.83
C GLU A 11 -2.66 -20.38 14.37
N ALA A 12 -1.57 -20.31 13.59
CA ALA A 12 -0.36 -19.59 13.98
C ALA A 12 -0.62 -18.09 14.22
N TRP A 13 -1.44 -17.46 13.36
CA TRP A 13 -1.81 -16.06 13.54
C TRP A 13 -2.72 -15.84 14.74
N ASP A 14 -3.75 -16.68 14.92
CA ASP A 14 -4.68 -16.56 16.04
C ASP A 14 -3.96 -16.80 17.39
N ASN A 15 -2.99 -17.71 17.46
CA ASN A 15 -2.12 -17.89 18.62
C ASN A 15 -1.27 -16.63 18.88
N TYR A 16 -0.71 -16.03 17.84
CA TYR A 16 0.05 -14.78 17.95
C TYR A 16 -0.82 -13.62 18.48
N LEU A 17 -2.08 -13.50 18.04
CA LEU A 17 -3.02 -12.50 18.56
C LEU A 17 -3.30 -12.69 20.07
N ALA A 18 -3.32 -13.94 20.54
CA ALA A 18 -3.59 -14.28 21.93
C ALA A 18 -2.46 -13.84 22.90
N GLU A 19 -1.25 -13.62 22.39
CA GLU A 19 -0.08 -13.21 23.17
C GLU A 19 0.00 -11.69 23.40
N ASN A 20 -0.97 -10.90 22.92
CA ASN A 20 -1.04 -9.45 23.07
C ASN A 20 0.14 -8.67 22.47
N HIS A 21 0.75 -9.20 21.40
CA HIS A 21 1.73 -8.46 20.59
C HIS A 21 1.14 -7.17 20.02
N ARG A 22 1.99 -6.18 19.77
CA ARG A 22 1.58 -4.90 19.20
C ARG A 22 1.54 -4.97 17.69
N ILE A 23 0.32 -5.04 17.15
CA ILE A 23 0.07 -5.15 15.72
C ILE A 23 -0.50 -3.84 15.20
N VAL A 24 0.07 -3.33 14.10
CA VAL A 24 -0.36 -2.07 13.48
C VAL A 24 -0.77 -2.30 12.03
N LYS A 25 -1.94 -1.79 11.66
CA LYS A 25 -2.34 -1.65 10.26
C LYS A 25 -1.90 -0.29 9.74
N PHE A 26 -0.85 -0.27 8.93
CA PHE A 26 -0.31 0.91 8.26
C PHE A 26 -0.95 1.11 6.89
N VAL A 27 -1.62 2.24 6.70
CA VAL A 27 -2.39 2.55 5.49
C VAL A 27 -1.80 3.80 4.83
N PRO A 28 -1.08 3.66 3.71
CA PRO A 28 -0.69 4.79 2.90
C PRO A 28 -1.92 5.49 2.33
N ALA A 29 -2.24 6.68 2.85
CA ALA A 29 -3.41 7.46 2.45
C ALA A 29 -3.04 8.86 1.91
N SER A 30 -1.76 9.07 1.61
CA SER A 30 -1.22 10.34 1.13
C SER A 30 -1.56 10.55 -0.35
N GLY A 31 -2.33 11.60 -0.66
CA GLY A 31 -2.57 12.11 -2.01
C GLY A 31 -4.03 12.34 -2.33
N ALA A 32 -4.32 13.44 -3.03
CA ALA A 32 -5.65 13.78 -3.50
C ALA A 32 -6.17 12.75 -4.53
N ALA A 33 -7.48 12.54 -4.51
CA ALA A 33 -8.18 11.67 -5.46
C ALA A 33 -8.33 12.30 -6.86
N SER A 34 -7.69 13.43 -7.16
CA SER A 34 -7.88 14.16 -8.43
C SER A 34 -7.67 13.28 -9.68
N ARG A 35 -6.73 12.32 -9.63
CA ARG A 35 -6.53 11.33 -10.71
C ARG A 35 -7.73 10.39 -10.90
N MET A 36 -8.44 10.04 -9.84
CA MET A 36 -9.66 9.21 -9.89
C MET A 36 -10.80 9.90 -10.64
N PHE A 37 -10.83 11.24 -10.58
CA PHE A 37 -11.85 12.06 -11.23
C PHE A 37 -11.36 12.73 -12.53
N LYS A 38 -10.20 12.33 -13.08
CA LYS A 38 -9.58 12.97 -14.25
C LYS A 38 -10.56 13.19 -15.42
N ASN A 39 -11.28 12.14 -15.84
CA ASN A 39 -12.24 12.24 -16.95
C ASN A 39 -13.41 13.20 -16.65
N LEU A 40 -13.80 13.35 -15.37
CA LEU A 40 -14.85 14.29 -14.98
C LEU A 40 -14.35 15.74 -14.96
N PHE A 41 -13.08 15.97 -14.59
CA PHE A 41 -12.45 17.28 -14.78
C PHE A 41 -12.33 17.64 -16.27
N GLU A 42 -11.90 16.68 -17.10
CA GLU A 42 -11.85 16.86 -18.56
C GLU A 42 -13.24 17.18 -19.13
N PHE A 43 -14.31 16.56 -18.62
CA PHE A 43 -15.69 16.88 -18.98
C PHE A 43 -16.11 18.31 -18.54
N LEU A 44 -15.74 18.74 -17.34
CA LEU A 44 -16.03 20.09 -16.86
C LEU A 44 -15.41 21.17 -17.77
N ASP A 45 -14.18 20.94 -18.23
CA ASP A 45 -13.42 21.87 -19.07
C ASP A 45 -13.75 21.75 -20.56
N ALA A 46 -14.51 20.74 -20.98
CA ALA A 46 -14.84 20.51 -22.38
C ALA A 46 -15.82 21.54 -22.95
N GLU A 47 -15.80 21.75 -24.27
CA GLU A 47 -16.70 22.71 -24.95
C GLU A 47 -18.16 22.25 -25.01
N TYR A 48 -18.42 20.95 -24.83
CA TYR A 48 -19.76 20.38 -24.87
C TYR A 48 -20.39 20.31 -23.47
N GLU A 49 -21.73 20.39 -23.41
CA GLU A 49 -22.48 20.48 -22.13
C GLU A 49 -23.09 19.16 -21.66
N VAL A 50 -23.19 18.17 -22.55
CA VAL A 50 -23.81 16.86 -22.28
C VAL A 50 -22.82 15.72 -22.46
N PRO A 51 -22.93 14.60 -21.72
CA PRO A 51 -22.01 13.45 -21.83
C PRO A 51 -21.80 12.96 -23.27
N THR A 52 -20.56 12.98 -23.74
CA THR A 52 -20.21 12.50 -25.10
C THR A 52 -19.38 11.22 -25.06
N THR A 53 -18.48 11.09 -24.09
CA THR A 53 -17.63 9.90 -23.97
C THR A 53 -18.36 8.75 -23.29
N ASP A 54 -17.92 7.52 -23.56
CA ASP A 54 -18.48 6.34 -22.90
C ASP A 54 -18.25 6.37 -21.38
N PHE A 55 -17.17 7.02 -20.93
CA PHE A 55 -16.89 7.21 -19.51
C PHE A 55 -17.94 8.10 -18.84
N GLU A 56 -18.23 9.27 -19.43
CA GLU A 56 -19.22 10.21 -18.90
C GLU A 56 -20.62 9.62 -18.93
N LYS A 57 -21.02 8.99 -20.05
CA LYS A 57 -22.32 8.33 -20.18
C LYS A 57 -22.49 7.27 -19.09
N LYS A 58 -21.49 6.38 -18.94
CA LYS A 58 -21.51 5.35 -17.90
C LYS A 58 -21.65 5.93 -16.49
N PHE A 59 -20.97 7.04 -16.20
CA PHE A 59 -21.06 7.72 -14.91
C PHE A 59 -22.48 8.22 -14.64
N PHE A 60 -23.09 8.94 -15.58
CA PHE A 60 -24.42 9.52 -15.41
C PHE A 60 -25.55 8.47 -15.46
N ASP A 61 -25.45 7.47 -16.35
CA ASP A 61 -26.41 6.37 -16.45
C ASP A 61 -26.49 5.55 -15.15
N ASN A 62 -25.43 5.56 -14.35
CA ASN A 62 -25.33 4.82 -13.10
C ASN A 62 -25.17 5.73 -11.87
N ILE A 63 -25.47 7.03 -11.97
CA ILE A 63 -25.17 7.98 -10.90
C ILE A 63 -25.83 7.62 -9.56
N GLY A 64 -27.01 7.01 -9.59
CA GLY A 64 -27.74 6.52 -8.41
C GLY A 64 -27.06 5.36 -7.67
N LYS A 65 -26.11 4.67 -8.31
CA LYS A 65 -25.41 3.52 -7.75
C LYS A 65 -24.20 3.89 -6.87
N PHE A 66 -23.72 5.13 -6.97
CA PHE A 66 -22.61 5.58 -6.12
C PHE A 66 -23.06 5.77 -4.67
N ALA A 67 -22.19 5.40 -3.73
CA ALA A 67 -22.44 5.62 -2.30
C ALA A 67 -22.66 7.10 -1.95
N PHE A 68 -22.00 8.01 -2.68
CA PHE A 68 -22.14 9.45 -2.50
C PHE A 68 -23.38 10.07 -3.16
N TYR A 69 -24.26 9.30 -3.83
CA TYR A 69 -25.39 9.85 -4.58
C TYR A 69 -26.30 10.75 -3.73
N GLY A 70 -26.71 10.31 -2.53
CA GLY A 70 -27.59 11.09 -1.66
C GLY A 70 -26.97 12.42 -1.24
N THR A 71 -25.72 12.40 -0.76
CA THR A 71 -24.97 13.61 -0.40
C THR A 71 -24.74 14.54 -1.59
N LEU A 72 -24.52 13.99 -2.79
CA LEU A 72 -24.38 14.79 -4.01
C LEU A 72 -25.70 15.44 -4.42
N ASP A 73 -26.83 14.74 -4.27
CA ASP A 73 -28.16 15.23 -4.60
C ASP A 73 -28.58 16.40 -3.68
N GLU A 74 -28.31 16.26 -2.38
CA GLU A 74 -28.47 17.33 -1.39
C GLU A 74 -27.56 18.53 -1.72
N THR A 75 -26.31 18.27 -2.12
CA THR A 75 -25.36 19.31 -2.52
C THR A 75 -25.82 20.06 -3.76
N CYS A 76 -26.33 19.37 -4.78
CA CYS A 76 -26.91 19.98 -5.97
C CYS A 76 -28.12 20.85 -5.61
N THR A 77 -29.00 20.36 -4.73
CA THR A 77 -30.18 21.10 -4.27
C THR A 77 -29.77 22.36 -3.52
N ARG A 78 -28.76 22.28 -2.65
CA ARG A 78 -28.21 23.43 -1.92
C ARG A 78 -27.60 24.49 -2.83
N LEU A 79 -26.83 24.07 -3.84
CA LEU A 79 -26.08 24.99 -4.72
C LEU A 79 -26.93 25.59 -5.84
N TYR A 80 -27.84 24.81 -6.40
CA TYR A 80 -28.55 25.15 -7.64
C TYR A 80 -30.07 25.14 -7.50
N GLY A 81 -30.60 24.80 -6.33
CA GLY A 81 -32.05 24.69 -6.09
C GLY A 81 -32.70 23.50 -6.77
N LYS A 82 -31.92 22.57 -7.31
CA LYS A 82 -32.38 21.41 -8.08
C LYS A 82 -31.61 20.15 -7.71
N ASN A 83 -32.32 19.03 -7.67
CA ASN A 83 -31.72 17.71 -7.49
C ASN A 83 -31.01 17.24 -8.78
N ILE A 84 -30.26 16.14 -8.69
CA ILE A 84 -29.48 15.60 -9.81
C ILE A 84 -30.40 15.28 -11.00
N ALA A 85 -31.55 14.64 -10.75
CA ALA A 85 -32.47 14.23 -11.81
C ALA A 85 -32.99 15.42 -12.63
N SER A 86 -33.37 16.52 -11.96
CA SER A 86 -33.80 17.75 -12.63
C SER A 86 -32.68 18.42 -13.40
N LEU A 87 -31.47 18.50 -12.84
CA LEU A 87 -30.30 19.06 -13.55
C LEU A 87 -29.97 18.26 -14.81
N VAL A 88 -29.97 16.93 -14.72
CA VAL A 88 -29.73 16.02 -15.85
C VAL A 88 -30.81 16.16 -16.93
N GLN A 89 -32.09 16.27 -16.53
CA GLN A 89 -33.21 16.45 -17.48
C GLN A 89 -33.12 17.76 -18.26
N GLU A 90 -32.58 18.81 -17.63
CA GLU A 90 -32.39 20.13 -18.24
C GLU A 90 -31.08 20.25 -19.04
N GLY A 91 -30.26 19.19 -19.08
CA GLY A 91 -28.97 19.21 -19.77
C GLY A 91 -27.84 19.89 -18.98
N GLU A 92 -28.04 20.20 -17.69
CA GLU A 92 -27.08 20.89 -16.83
C GLU A 92 -26.08 19.92 -16.15
N TYR A 93 -25.55 18.95 -16.89
CA TYR A 93 -24.67 17.88 -16.37
C TYR A 93 -23.41 18.42 -15.68
N LYS A 94 -22.82 19.49 -16.21
CA LYS A 94 -21.62 20.12 -15.61
C LYS A 94 -21.87 20.64 -14.20
N LYS A 95 -23.09 21.07 -13.86
CA LYS A 95 -23.41 21.49 -12.49
C LYS A 95 -23.31 20.33 -11.51
N VAL A 96 -23.76 19.13 -11.91
CA VAL A 96 -23.62 17.92 -11.08
C VAL A 96 -22.14 17.58 -10.85
N VAL A 97 -21.30 17.66 -11.89
CA VAL A 97 -19.86 17.41 -11.75
C VAL A 97 -19.17 18.49 -10.93
N ALA A 98 -19.53 19.76 -11.11
CA ALA A 98 -19.00 20.87 -10.32
C ALA A 98 -19.37 20.72 -8.83
N ALA A 99 -20.61 20.33 -8.52
CA ALA A 99 -21.04 20.03 -7.16
C ALA A 99 -20.26 18.86 -6.54
N LEU A 100 -19.83 17.87 -7.34
CA LEU A 100 -19.00 16.77 -6.85
C LEU A 100 -17.55 17.22 -6.58
N LEU A 101 -16.93 17.91 -7.54
CA LEU A 101 -15.48 18.11 -7.57
C LEU A 101 -15.01 19.39 -6.88
N ASN A 102 -15.78 20.48 -6.96
CA ASN A 102 -15.32 21.80 -6.55
C ASN A 102 -15.50 22.04 -5.05
N ALA A 103 -14.73 22.99 -4.52
CA ALA A 103 -14.72 23.37 -3.10
C ALA A 103 -16.08 23.86 -2.57
N ASP A 104 -16.89 24.51 -3.41
CA ASP A 104 -18.24 24.98 -3.03
C ASP A 104 -19.24 23.82 -2.83
N GLY A 105 -18.92 22.66 -3.42
CA GLY A 105 -19.68 21.42 -3.35
C GLY A 105 -19.11 20.42 -2.35
N MET A 106 -18.90 19.17 -2.79
CA MET A 106 -18.34 18.08 -1.98
C MET A 106 -16.81 18.08 -1.95
N ASN A 107 -16.16 18.87 -2.81
CA ASN A 107 -14.70 19.00 -2.89
C ASN A 107 -13.94 17.68 -3.12
N TYR A 108 -14.57 16.69 -3.76
CA TYR A 108 -13.93 15.38 -4.03
C TYR A 108 -12.71 15.50 -4.94
N GLY A 109 -12.61 16.60 -5.70
CA GLY A 109 -11.45 16.91 -6.53
C GLY A 109 -10.17 17.15 -5.74
N ALA A 110 -10.28 17.67 -4.52
CA ALA A 110 -9.14 17.99 -3.66
C ALA A 110 -8.96 17.00 -2.50
N LEU A 111 -10.00 16.27 -2.11
CA LEU A 111 -9.92 15.33 -0.98
C LEU A 111 -9.15 14.04 -1.34
N PRO A 112 -8.46 13.42 -0.38
CA PRO A 112 -7.83 12.12 -0.54
C PRO A 112 -8.88 11.00 -0.53
N LYS A 113 -8.57 9.88 -1.20
CA LYS A 113 -9.49 8.74 -1.34
C LYS A 113 -10.02 8.21 0.00
N GLY A 114 -9.22 8.28 1.05
CA GLY A 114 -9.60 7.87 2.41
C GLY A 114 -10.86 8.55 2.93
N LEU A 115 -11.16 9.77 2.49
CA LEU A 115 -12.32 10.56 2.93
C LEU A 115 -13.51 10.47 1.97
N LEU A 116 -13.40 9.73 0.88
CA LEU A 116 -14.46 9.59 -0.10
C LEU A 116 -15.38 8.43 0.28
N LEU A 117 -16.69 8.63 0.12
CA LEU A 117 -17.69 7.58 0.28
C LEU A 117 -17.52 6.52 -0.82
N PHE A 118 -17.17 5.30 -0.42
CA PHE A 118 -16.91 4.18 -1.31
C PHE A 118 -18.09 3.21 -1.36
N HIS A 119 -18.64 2.84 -0.20
CA HIS A 119 -19.65 1.78 -0.13
C HIS A 119 -20.91 2.24 0.58
N ARG A 120 -22.05 1.71 0.11
CA ARG A 120 -23.37 1.93 0.69
C ARG A 120 -23.94 0.59 1.12
N TYR A 121 -24.35 0.52 2.38
CA TYR A 121 -25.05 -0.58 3.00
C TYR A 121 -26.53 -0.22 3.18
N GLU A 122 -27.35 -1.15 3.63
CA GLU A 122 -28.77 -0.91 3.88
C GLU A 122 -29.01 0.19 4.92
N ASP A 123 -28.15 0.25 5.94
CA ASP A 123 -28.29 1.10 7.13
C ASP A 123 -27.30 2.27 7.18
N HIS A 124 -26.21 2.24 6.42
CA HIS A 124 -25.14 3.24 6.49
C HIS A 124 -24.30 3.32 5.22
N ILE A 125 -23.43 4.32 5.14
CA ILE A 125 -22.43 4.48 4.08
C ILE A 125 -21.04 4.52 4.72
N ARG A 126 -20.01 4.13 3.99
CA ARG A 126 -18.62 4.15 4.48
C ARG A 126 -17.68 4.84 3.51
N THR A 127 -16.80 5.64 4.08
CA THR A 127 -15.59 6.08 3.43
C THR A 127 -14.58 4.95 3.28
N ALA A 128 -13.58 5.12 2.42
CA ALA A 128 -12.48 4.16 2.32
C ALA A 128 -11.73 4.01 3.67
N MET A 129 -11.55 5.09 4.44
CA MET A 129 -10.93 5.03 5.77
C MET A 129 -11.72 4.14 6.73
N GLU A 130 -13.04 4.29 6.77
CA GLU A 130 -13.94 3.48 7.59
C GLU A 130 -13.84 1.98 7.27
N GLU A 131 -13.65 1.62 6.00
CA GLU A 131 -13.44 0.22 5.62
C GLU A 131 -12.12 -0.34 6.16
N HIS A 132 -11.08 0.48 6.27
CA HIS A 132 -9.83 0.05 6.88
C HIS A 132 -9.97 -0.19 8.40
N LEU A 133 -10.80 0.58 9.10
CA LEU A 133 -11.11 0.33 10.50
C LEU A 133 -11.85 -1.01 10.65
N ALA A 134 -12.92 -1.20 9.86
CA ALA A 134 -13.68 -2.45 9.83
C ALA A 134 -12.79 -3.67 9.58
N GLU A 135 -11.94 -3.64 8.56
CA GLU A 135 -10.97 -4.70 8.29
C GLU A 135 -9.97 -4.89 9.44
N GLY A 136 -9.47 -3.79 10.03
CA GLY A 136 -8.50 -3.84 11.12
C GLY A 136 -9.02 -4.62 12.33
N ALA A 137 -10.28 -4.43 12.70
CA ALA A 137 -10.91 -5.20 13.77
C ALA A 137 -11.00 -6.70 13.49
N LEU A 138 -11.07 -7.11 12.22
CA LEU A 138 -11.31 -8.51 11.86
C LEU A 138 -10.03 -9.37 11.85
N TYR A 139 -8.85 -8.77 11.69
CA TYR A 139 -7.58 -9.53 11.63
C TYR A 139 -6.44 -9.00 12.49
N ALA A 140 -6.52 -7.77 13.02
CA ALA A 140 -5.43 -7.12 13.77
C ALA A 140 -5.80 -6.80 15.23
N GLY A 141 -6.97 -7.23 15.71
CA GLY A 141 -7.34 -7.12 17.12
C GLY A 141 -6.64 -8.16 17.97
N ASN A 142 -5.89 -7.73 18.99
CA ASN A 142 -5.23 -8.63 19.94
C ASN A 142 -6.22 -9.19 20.99
N ALA A 143 -5.74 -10.03 21.91
CA ALA A 143 -6.56 -10.60 22.98
C ALA A 143 -7.21 -9.55 23.89
N ALA A 144 -6.56 -8.39 24.08
CA ALA A 144 -7.09 -7.21 24.79
C ALA A 144 -8.11 -6.41 23.96
N ARG A 145 -8.44 -6.85 22.74
CA ARG A 145 -9.34 -6.19 21.79
C ARG A 145 -8.86 -4.81 21.36
N GLU A 146 -7.55 -4.58 21.39
CA GLU A 146 -6.94 -3.34 20.89
C GLU A 146 -6.61 -3.48 19.41
N VAL A 147 -6.98 -2.47 18.63
CA VAL A 147 -6.72 -2.41 17.19
C VAL A 147 -5.97 -1.13 16.88
N ASN A 148 -4.72 -1.24 16.43
CA ASN A 148 -3.91 -0.09 16.06
C ASN A 148 -3.99 0.13 14.54
N VAL A 149 -4.40 1.34 14.13
CA VAL A 149 -4.43 1.73 12.72
C VAL A 149 -3.66 3.03 12.56
N HIS A 150 -2.75 3.06 11.61
CA HIS A 150 -1.93 4.22 11.30
C HIS A 150 -2.15 4.65 9.86
N PHE A 151 -2.46 5.92 9.64
CA PHE A 151 -2.61 6.48 8.30
C PHE A 151 -1.49 7.47 8.00
N THR A 152 -0.89 7.39 6.81
CA THR A 152 -0.07 8.50 6.31
C THR A 152 -0.92 9.45 5.50
N VAL A 153 -0.93 10.73 5.86
CA VAL A 153 -1.82 11.75 5.27
C VAL A 153 -1.00 12.99 4.90
N SER A 154 -1.52 13.84 4.01
CA SER A 154 -0.90 15.14 3.75
C SER A 154 -1.30 16.17 4.82
N HIS A 155 -0.46 17.19 5.00
CA HIS A 155 -0.68 18.27 5.95
C HIS A 155 -2.07 18.90 5.86
N GLU A 156 -2.46 19.24 4.63
CA GLU A 156 -3.75 19.84 4.30
C GLU A 156 -4.94 18.94 4.61
N HIS A 157 -4.75 17.62 4.62
CA HIS A 157 -5.84 16.66 4.81
C HIS A 157 -5.95 16.13 6.25
N LEU A 158 -4.90 16.27 7.07
CA LEU A 158 -4.87 15.78 8.45
C LEU A 158 -6.07 16.25 9.30
N PRO A 159 -6.49 17.53 9.26
CA PRO A 159 -7.66 17.96 10.04
C PRO A 159 -8.95 17.23 9.67
N PHE A 160 -9.16 16.94 8.38
CA PHE A 160 -10.36 16.24 7.92
C PHE A 160 -10.39 14.78 8.38
N PHE A 161 -9.24 14.08 8.34
CA PHE A 161 -9.12 12.73 8.88
C PHE A 161 -9.38 12.68 10.39
N LYS A 162 -8.84 13.62 11.16
CA LYS A 162 -9.10 13.70 12.61
C LYS A 162 -10.59 13.92 12.91
N SER A 163 -11.22 14.86 12.19
CA SER A 163 -12.66 15.13 12.32
C SER A 163 -13.50 13.89 12.01
N LEU A 164 -13.18 13.17 10.93
CA LEU A 164 -13.88 11.92 10.60
C LEU A 164 -13.74 10.88 11.72
N VAL A 165 -12.52 10.68 12.26
CA VAL A 165 -12.30 9.77 13.39
C VAL A 165 -13.11 10.14 14.61
N GLU A 166 -13.13 11.43 14.99
CA GLU A 166 -13.90 11.91 16.13
C GLU A 166 -15.40 11.59 15.99
N GLN A 167 -15.93 11.62 14.76
CA GLN A 167 -17.33 11.31 14.48
C GLN A 167 -17.65 9.80 14.54
N ILE A 168 -16.76 8.95 14.02
CA ILE A 168 -17.06 7.52 13.80
C ILE A 168 -16.51 6.60 14.89
N ARG A 169 -15.50 7.03 15.66
CA ARG A 169 -14.72 6.13 16.52
C ARG A 169 -15.59 5.33 17.50
N GLU A 170 -16.43 5.99 18.27
CA GLU A 170 -17.26 5.33 19.28
C GLU A 170 -18.23 4.32 18.67
N GLN A 171 -18.83 4.67 17.52
CA GLN A 171 -19.70 3.78 16.76
C GLN A 171 -18.96 2.52 16.31
N TYR A 172 -17.74 2.66 15.79
CA TYR A 172 -16.93 1.54 15.33
C TYR A 172 -16.37 0.70 16.48
N GLU A 173 -15.95 1.32 17.58
CA GLU A 173 -15.54 0.61 18.81
C GLU A 173 -16.69 -0.26 19.33
N SER A 174 -17.92 0.28 19.37
CA SER A 174 -19.10 -0.48 19.77
C SER A 174 -19.47 -1.57 18.76
N ARG A 175 -19.45 -1.26 17.44
CA ARG A 175 -19.86 -2.20 16.38
C ARG A 175 -18.98 -3.43 16.33
N TYR A 176 -17.66 -3.25 16.48
CA TYR A 176 -16.69 -4.34 16.40
C TYR A 176 -16.26 -4.86 17.77
N ASN A 177 -16.72 -4.24 18.86
CA ASN A 177 -16.35 -4.60 20.23
C ASN A 177 -14.82 -4.60 20.42
N VAL A 178 -14.19 -3.49 20.03
CA VAL A 178 -12.74 -3.26 20.11
C VAL A 178 -12.45 -1.86 20.61
N ARG A 179 -11.21 -1.61 21.02
CA ARG A 179 -10.68 -0.27 21.28
C ARG A 179 -9.73 0.12 20.16
N TYR A 180 -10.01 1.23 19.49
CA TYR A 180 -9.16 1.70 18.38
C TYR A 180 -8.07 2.65 18.86
N HIS A 181 -6.85 2.41 18.40
CA HIS A 181 -5.72 3.33 18.52
C HIS A 181 -5.38 3.86 17.12
N ILE A 182 -6.04 4.97 16.75
CA ILE A 182 -5.87 5.58 15.43
C ILE A 182 -4.81 6.67 15.53
N SER A 183 -3.80 6.59 14.68
CA SER A 183 -2.70 7.55 14.63
C SER A 183 -2.44 8.00 13.19
N PHE A 184 -1.76 9.13 13.06
CA PHE A 184 -1.46 9.75 11.78
C PHE A 184 0.01 10.16 11.72
N SER A 185 0.59 10.11 10.53
CA SER A 185 1.86 10.76 10.24
C SER A 185 1.80 11.44 8.87
N GLU A 186 2.66 12.42 8.67
CA GLU A 186 2.85 13.08 7.39
C GLU A 186 4.15 12.60 6.77
N GLN A 187 4.24 12.56 5.44
CA GLN A 187 5.53 12.33 4.78
C GLN A 187 6.52 13.41 5.25
N LYS A 188 7.69 12.99 5.75
CA LYS A 188 8.66 13.91 6.34
C LYS A 188 9.20 14.87 5.24
N PRO A 189 9.09 16.20 5.40
CA PRO A 189 9.62 17.15 4.40
C PRO A 189 11.13 17.01 4.15
N SER A 190 11.87 16.43 5.08
CA SER A 190 13.30 16.08 4.92
C SER A 190 13.57 15.04 3.83
N THR A 191 12.53 14.37 3.33
CA THR A 191 12.61 13.40 2.21
C THR A 191 12.33 14.05 0.86
N ASP A 192 12.00 15.33 0.82
CA ASP A 192 11.76 16.05 -0.42
C ASP A 192 13.05 16.17 -1.23
N THR A 193 12.94 15.96 -2.53
CA THR A 193 14.06 16.07 -3.47
C THR A 193 14.01 17.40 -4.21
N ILE A 194 15.18 17.93 -4.53
CA ILE A 194 15.27 19.14 -5.36
C ILE A 194 14.89 18.79 -6.80
N ALA A 195 13.96 19.57 -7.38
CA ALA A 195 13.67 19.48 -8.80
C ALA A 195 14.83 20.06 -9.62
N ALA A 196 15.10 19.49 -10.78
CA ALA A 196 16.06 19.99 -11.74
C ALA A 196 15.36 20.40 -13.05
N ASP A 197 15.94 21.35 -13.79
CA ASP A 197 15.53 21.61 -15.15
C ASP A 197 16.10 20.58 -16.14
N MET A 198 15.86 20.78 -17.44
CA MET A 198 16.31 19.84 -18.47
C MET A 198 17.83 19.83 -18.65
N ASP A 199 18.54 20.86 -18.19
CA ASP A 199 20.01 20.98 -18.17
C ASP A 199 20.63 20.50 -16.85
N ASN A 200 19.82 19.86 -15.98
CA ASN A 200 20.20 19.36 -14.66
C ASN A 200 20.65 20.45 -13.68
N GLN A 201 20.24 21.71 -13.87
CA GLN A 201 20.43 22.76 -12.87
C GLN A 201 19.25 22.79 -11.88
N PRO A 202 19.45 23.27 -10.63
CA PRO A 202 18.36 23.39 -9.66
C PRO A 202 17.19 24.22 -10.21
N PHE A 203 16.01 23.60 -10.27
CA PHE A 203 14.82 24.25 -10.79
C PHE A 203 14.38 25.37 -9.85
N ARG A 204 14.21 26.57 -10.42
CA ARG A 204 13.70 27.75 -9.73
C ARG A 204 12.34 28.14 -10.28
N ASP A 205 11.40 28.48 -9.39
CA ASP A 205 10.12 29.07 -9.77
C ASP A 205 10.28 30.51 -10.30
N ASN A 206 9.17 31.13 -10.69
CA ASN A 206 9.17 32.50 -11.24
C ASN A 206 9.66 33.55 -10.22
N ASN A 207 9.73 33.22 -8.94
CA ASN A 207 10.25 34.07 -7.88
C ASN A 207 11.72 33.76 -7.52
N GLY A 208 12.38 32.88 -8.28
CA GLY A 208 13.76 32.47 -8.05
C GLY A 208 13.96 31.44 -6.93
N LYS A 209 12.88 30.95 -6.30
CA LYS A 209 12.94 29.99 -5.19
C LYS A 209 13.16 28.57 -5.72
N LEU A 210 14.01 27.80 -5.03
CA LEU A 210 14.21 26.38 -5.33
C LEU A 210 12.90 25.61 -5.15
N LEU A 211 12.60 24.76 -6.13
CA LEU A 211 11.46 23.87 -6.07
C LEU A 211 11.86 22.52 -5.48
N PHE A 212 11.23 22.17 -4.36
CA PHE A 212 11.29 20.84 -3.78
C PHE A 212 10.03 20.05 -4.16
N ARG A 213 10.18 18.74 -4.33
CA ARG A 213 9.10 17.82 -4.68
C ARG A 213 9.09 16.66 -3.68
N PRO A 214 7.91 16.13 -3.33
CA PRO A 214 7.83 14.92 -2.53
C PRO A 214 8.62 13.79 -3.17
N GLY A 215 9.46 13.10 -2.39
CA GLY A 215 10.33 12.02 -2.84
C GLY A 215 9.62 10.73 -3.29
N GLY A 216 8.31 10.77 -3.56
CA GLY A 216 7.51 9.60 -3.91
C GLY A 216 7.19 8.69 -2.71
N HIS A 217 6.55 7.55 -2.97
CA HIS A 217 6.13 6.61 -1.92
C HIS A 217 7.31 5.98 -1.17
N GLY A 218 8.52 5.98 -1.76
CA GLY A 218 9.76 5.56 -1.11
C GLY A 218 10.07 6.27 0.21
N ALA A 219 9.67 7.54 0.31
CA ALA A 219 9.83 8.33 1.52
C ALA A 219 9.10 7.75 2.75
N LEU A 220 8.09 6.89 2.54
CA LEU A 220 7.32 6.28 3.61
C LEU A 220 8.13 5.29 4.46
N ILE A 221 9.34 4.89 4.04
CA ILE A 221 10.20 4.02 4.85
C ILE A 221 10.54 4.67 6.20
N GLU A 222 10.68 5.99 6.22
CA GLU A 222 10.89 6.78 7.43
C GLU A 222 9.65 6.77 8.35
N ASN A 223 8.46 6.91 7.78
CA ASN A 223 7.21 6.81 8.51
C ASN A 223 7.03 5.40 9.10
N LEU A 224 7.32 4.36 8.31
CA LEU A 224 7.29 2.97 8.76
C LEU A 224 8.32 2.72 9.87
N ASN A 225 9.51 3.32 9.75
CA ASN A 225 10.58 3.24 10.74
C ASN A 225 10.22 3.92 12.07
N ASP A 226 9.23 4.80 12.12
CA ASP A 226 8.76 5.42 13.36
C ASP A 226 7.67 4.57 14.05
N ILE A 227 7.07 3.60 13.35
CA ILE A 227 5.99 2.76 13.91
C ILE A 227 6.53 1.78 14.95
N ASP A 228 6.15 1.97 16.19
CA ASP A 228 6.40 1.03 17.28
C ASP A 228 5.40 -0.14 17.22
N ALA A 229 5.83 -1.26 16.65
CA ALA A 229 5.04 -2.48 16.50
C ALA A 229 5.95 -3.71 16.38
N ASP A 230 5.40 -4.89 16.69
CA ASP A 230 6.03 -6.17 16.39
C ASP A 230 5.75 -6.55 14.94
N ILE A 231 4.48 -6.47 14.54
CA ILE A 231 3.97 -6.77 13.21
C ILE A 231 3.24 -5.57 12.60
N ILE A 232 3.54 -5.28 11.33
CA ILE A 232 2.90 -4.19 10.59
C ILE A 232 2.24 -4.74 9.32
N PHE A 233 0.93 -4.57 9.18
CA PHE A 233 0.21 -4.80 7.92
C PHE A 233 0.25 -3.54 7.06
N VAL A 234 0.66 -3.64 5.81
CA VAL A 234 0.61 -2.54 4.83
C VAL A 234 -0.45 -2.85 3.79
N LYS A 235 -1.38 -1.90 3.58
CA LYS A 235 -2.42 -1.99 2.53
C LYS A 235 -2.76 -0.59 2.02
N ASN A 236 -2.88 -0.43 0.71
CA ASN A 236 -3.28 0.84 0.10
C ASN A 236 -4.70 1.26 0.52
N ILE A 237 -4.92 2.57 0.66
CA ILE A 237 -6.21 3.18 1.08
C ILE A 237 -7.39 2.85 0.15
N ASP A 238 -7.12 2.57 -1.13
CA ASP A 238 -8.14 2.37 -2.16
C ASP A 238 -8.47 0.89 -2.43
N ASN A 239 -7.76 -0.05 -1.80
CA ASN A 239 -7.99 -1.48 -1.94
C ASN A 239 -8.87 -1.97 -0.79
N VAL A 240 -10.17 -1.72 -0.87
CA VAL A 240 -11.18 -2.10 0.14
C VAL A 240 -12.44 -2.62 -0.55
N VAL A 241 -13.19 -3.47 0.15
CA VAL A 241 -14.44 -4.07 -0.36
C VAL A 241 -15.56 -3.99 0.68
N PRO A 242 -16.84 -4.08 0.26
CA PRO A 242 -17.97 -4.17 1.17
C PRO A 242 -17.89 -5.41 2.08
N ASP A 243 -18.57 -5.37 3.23
CA ASP A 243 -18.56 -6.44 4.23
C ASP A 243 -18.88 -7.83 3.63
N ARG A 244 -19.78 -7.92 2.64
CA ARG A 244 -20.16 -9.19 1.97
C ARG A 244 -19.00 -9.87 1.21
N LEU A 245 -17.95 -9.14 0.84
CA LEU A 245 -16.77 -9.66 0.12
C LEU A 245 -15.50 -9.69 1.02
N LYS A 246 -15.62 -9.24 2.27
CA LYS A 246 -14.48 -9.00 3.15
C LYS A 246 -13.88 -10.29 3.72
N GLU A 247 -14.66 -11.37 3.78
CA GLU A 247 -14.24 -12.66 4.35
C GLU A 247 -12.94 -13.18 3.71
N THR A 248 -12.87 -13.25 2.38
CA THR A 248 -11.67 -13.71 1.66
C THR A 248 -10.45 -12.84 1.98
N THR A 249 -10.64 -11.50 2.04
CA THR A 249 -9.57 -10.58 2.44
C THR A 249 -9.09 -10.86 3.85
N VAL A 250 -10.00 -11.07 4.80
CA VAL A 250 -9.66 -11.34 6.21
C VAL A 250 -8.91 -12.66 6.35
N ILE A 251 -9.39 -13.73 5.71
CA ILE A 251 -8.74 -15.05 5.75
C ILE A 251 -7.31 -14.94 5.25
N TYR A 252 -7.11 -14.38 4.05
CA TYR A 252 -5.77 -14.35 3.47
C TYR A 252 -4.84 -13.34 4.14
N LYS A 253 -5.37 -12.26 4.75
CA LYS A 253 -4.59 -11.39 5.65
C LYS A 253 -4.06 -12.15 6.85
N LYS A 254 -4.89 -12.96 7.50
CA LYS A 254 -4.46 -13.83 8.60
C LYS A 254 -3.46 -14.87 8.13
N VAL A 255 -3.65 -15.48 6.95
CA VAL A 255 -2.70 -16.45 6.37
C VAL A 255 -1.31 -15.83 6.18
N ILE A 256 -1.19 -14.68 5.51
CA ILE A 256 0.12 -14.05 5.32
C ILE A 256 0.74 -13.59 6.66
N GLY A 257 -0.08 -13.20 7.64
CA GLY A 257 0.37 -12.96 9.02
C GLY A 257 0.93 -14.22 9.68
N GLY A 258 0.22 -15.34 9.56
CA GLY A 258 0.61 -16.66 10.05
C GLY A 258 1.91 -17.18 9.44
N VAL A 259 2.06 -17.03 8.12
CA VAL A 259 3.31 -17.35 7.40
C VAL A 259 4.45 -16.52 7.97
N LEU A 260 4.23 -15.21 8.16
CA LEU A 260 5.25 -14.31 8.67
C LEU A 260 5.71 -14.70 10.07
N VAL A 261 4.79 -14.91 11.03
CA VAL A 261 5.16 -15.23 12.41
C VAL A 261 5.83 -16.60 12.52
N THR A 262 5.44 -17.55 11.68
CA THR A 262 6.07 -18.88 11.59
C THR A 262 7.52 -18.78 11.11
N LEU A 263 7.76 -18.03 10.02
CA LEU A 263 9.11 -17.82 9.49
C LEU A 263 9.97 -16.99 10.45
N LYS A 264 9.40 -15.95 11.07
CA LYS A 264 10.09 -15.13 12.07
C LYS A 264 10.58 -15.97 13.24
N GLY A 265 9.76 -16.87 13.77
CA GLY A 265 10.15 -17.78 14.85
C GLY A 265 11.34 -18.68 14.48
N LYS A 266 11.37 -19.21 13.24
CA LYS A 266 12.51 -19.99 12.74
C LYS A 266 13.77 -19.12 12.60
N ILE A 267 13.64 -17.94 11.98
CA ILE A 267 14.74 -16.97 11.81
C ILE A 267 15.36 -16.61 13.16
N ASP A 268 14.52 -16.30 14.16
CA ASP A 268 14.99 -15.91 15.49
C ASP A 268 15.73 -17.05 16.19
N LYS A 269 15.21 -18.28 16.10
CA LYS A 269 15.87 -19.47 16.65
C LYS A 269 17.25 -19.69 16.02
N TYR A 270 17.35 -19.61 14.70
CA TYR A 270 18.63 -19.79 14.00
C TYR A 270 19.60 -18.65 14.26
N ALA A 271 19.12 -17.40 14.28
CA ALA A 271 19.96 -16.25 14.63
C ALA A 271 20.51 -16.36 16.06
N ALA A 272 19.70 -16.79 17.03
CA ALA A 272 20.13 -17.02 18.40
C ALA A 272 21.17 -18.13 18.49
N LEU A 273 20.98 -19.24 17.77
CA LEU A 273 21.95 -20.34 17.70
C LEU A 273 23.30 -19.87 17.16
N LEU A 274 23.30 -19.12 16.04
CA LEU A 274 24.52 -18.56 15.45
C LEU A 274 25.22 -17.57 16.39
N ARG A 275 24.47 -16.67 17.04
CA ARG A 275 25.02 -15.70 18.03
C ARG A 275 25.65 -16.38 19.24
N SER A 276 25.13 -17.55 19.64
CA SER A 276 25.68 -18.28 20.79
C SER A 276 27.07 -18.88 20.54
N GLY A 277 27.46 -19.06 19.27
CA GLY A 277 28.67 -19.79 18.87
C GLY A 277 28.59 -21.31 19.13
N GLN A 278 27.45 -21.83 19.60
CA GLN A 278 27.24 -23.24 19.95
C GLN A 278 26.52 -23.99 18.82
N TYR A 279 26.97 -23.80 17.59
CA TYR A 279 26.45 -24.48 16.40
C TYR A 279 27.42 -25.56 15.92
N THR A 280 26.89 -26.52 15.19
CA THR A 280 27.62 -27.56 14.48
C THR A 280 27.63 -27.28 12.97
N ALA A 281 28.50 -27.96 12.22
CA ALA A 281 28.47 -27.90 10.76
C ALA A 281 27.10 -28.33 10.18
N ALA A 282 26.43 -29.29 10.82
CA ALA A 282 25.09 -29.72 10.42
C ALA A 282 24.03 -28.63 10.63
N ASP A 283 24.15 -27.84 11.71
CA ASP A 283 23.26 -26.68 11.92
C ASP A 283 23.48 -25.62 10.82
N LEU A 284 24.74 -25.38 10.42
CA LEU A 284 25.03 -24.44 9.33
C LEU A 284 24.44 -24.92 7.99
N ASP A 285 24.48 -26.22 7.72
CA ASP A 285 23.85 -26.81 6.54
C ASP A 285 22.32 -26.69 6.57
N GLU A 286 21.69 -26.94 7.73
CA GLU A 286 20.25 -26.75 7.91
C GLU A 286 19.83 -25.28 7.71
N ILE A 287 20.58 -24.35 8.30
CA ILE A 287 20.30 -22.91 8.19
C ILE A 287 20.54 -22.41 6.75
N SER A 288 21.58 -22.90 6.09
CA SER A 288 21.87 -22.62 4.68
C SER A 288 20.73 -23.15 3.79
N HIS A 289 20.28 -24.38 4.02
CA HIS A 289 19.14 -24.94 3.31
C HIS A 289 17.87 -24.11 3.53
N PHE A 290 17.59 -23.69 4.77
CA PHE A 290 16.47 -22.79 5.08
C PHE A 290 16.58 -21.45 4.34
N LEU A 291 17.76 -20.83 4.33
CA LEU A 291 17.99 -19.58 3.63
C LEU A 291 17.74 -19.71 2.11
N GLN A 292 18.21 -20.80 1.51
CA GLN A 292 18.09 -21.06 0.07
C GLN A 292 16.70 -21.49 -0.37
N HIS A 293 16.01 -22.34 0.42
CA HIS A 293 14.75 -22.96 0.02
C HIS A 293 13.52 -22.26 0.61
N ASP A 294 13.56 -21.80 1.86
CA ASP A 294 12.41 -21.12 2.49
C ASP A 294 12.45 -19.61 2.24
N LEU A 295 13.63 -18.98 2.34
CA LEU A 295 13.78 -17.53 2.12
C LEU A 295 14.20 -17.17 0.68
N CYS A 296 14.48 -18.17 -0.16
CA CYS A 296 14.89 -18.00 -1.55
C CYS A 296 16.11 -17.07 -1.73
N VAL A 297 17.04 -17.09 -0.79
CA VAL A 297 18.29 -16.31 -0.86
C VAL A 297 19.45 -17.25 -1.17
N THR A 298 20.15 -17.00 -2.27
CA THR A 298 21.29 -17.83 -2.68
C THR A 298 22.56 -17.00 -2.84
N ASN A 299 23.71 -17.61 -2.58
CA ASN A 299 25.02 -17.04 -2.82
C ASN A 299 25.92 -18.09 -3.50
N ARG A 300 26.41 -17.78 -4.69
CA ARG A 300 27.24 -18.71 -5.49
C ARG A 300 28.58 -19.03 -4.85
N HIS A 301 29.05 -18.18 -3.94
CA HIS A 301 30.33 -18.30 -3.26
C HIS A 301 30.20 -18.80 -1.81
N GLU A 302 29.00 -19.21 -1.36
CA GLU A 302 28.82 -19.67 0.02
C GLU A 302 29.70 -20.89 0.35
N ALA A 303 29.85 -21.81 -0.60
CA ALA A 303 30.66 -23.02 -0.44
C ALA A 303 32.18 -22.74 -0.33
N GLU A 304 32.62 -21.54 -0.68
CA GLU A 304 34.02 -21.12 -0.60
C GLU A 304 34.37 -20.53 0.78
N LEU A 305 33.36 -20.26 1.62
CA LEU A 305 33.53 -19.67 2.94
C LEU A 305 34.07 -20.68 3.96
N THR A 306 34.93 -20.21 4.87
CA THR A 306 35.23 -20.96 6.09
C THR A 306 33.99 -21.09 6.97
N GLU A 307 34.01 -22.01 7.93
CA GLU A 307 32.88 -22.22 8.85
C GLU A 307 32.47 -20.94 9.59
N ALA A 308 33.45 -20.16 10.06
CA ALA A 308 33.22 -18.89 10.75
C ALA A 308 32.62 -17.83 9.81
N GLU A 309 33.17 -17.68 8.60
CA GLU A 309 32.64 -16.75 7.60
C GLU A 309 31.23 -17.14 7.15
N ARG A 310 30.94 -18.43 7.04
CA ARG A 310 29.61 -18.94 6.70
C ARG A 310 28.62 -18.66 7.82
N ALA A 311 28.99 -18.87 9.08
CA ALA A 311 28.13 -18.54 10.22
C ALA A 311 27.82 -17.02 10.29
N GLU A 312 28.82 -16.17 10.07
CA GLU A 312 28.64 -14.72 10.03
C GLU A 312 27.76 -14.29 8.84
N TYR A 313 27.97 -14.88 7.66
CA TYR A 313 27.15 -14.66 6.48
C TYR A 313 25.68 -15.02 6.74
N LEU A 314 25.41 -16.23 7.26
CA LEU A 314 24.06 -16.70 7.57
C LEU A 314 23.41 -15.79 8.61
N LEU A 315 24.12 -15.42 9.67
CA LEU A 315 23.61 -14.52 10.71
C LEU A 315 23.25 -13.15 10.13
N ARG A 316 24.09 -12.59 9.25
CA ARG A 316 23.83 -11.31 8.57
C ARG A 316 22.59 -11.37 7.67
N LYS A 317 22.33 -12.52 7.04
CA LYS A 317 21.16 -12.72 6.18
C LYS A 317 19.88 -12.92 6.99
N LEU A 318 19.95 -13.62 8.11
CA LEU A 318 18.83 -13.78 9.03
C LEU A 318 18.51 -12.49 9.81
N SER A 319 19.51 -11.69 10.16
CA SER A 319 19.37 -10.44 10.94
C SER A 319 18.93 -9.24 10.08
N ARG A 320 17.80 -9.40 9.41
CA ARG A 320 17.16 -8.39 8.56
C ARG A 320 15.67 -8.29 8.87
N PRO A 321 15.03 -7.15 8.59
CA PRO A 321 13.57 -7.08 8.60
C PRO A 321 12.97 -8.14 7.65
N LEU A 322 11.78 -8.62 8.00
CA LEU A 322 11.07 -9.65 7.24
C LEU A 322 9.80 -9.05 6.63
N ARG A 323 9.47 -9.40 5.39
CA ARG A 323 8.18 -9.13 4.78
C ARG A 323 7.62 -10.37 4.08
N VAL A 324 6.32 -10.57 4.24
CA VAL A 324 5.54 -11.53 3.45
C VAL A 324 4.55 -10.72 2.62
N CYS A 325 4.60 -10.89 1.31
CA CYS A 325 3.77 -10.15 0.37
C CYS A 325 2.75 -11.11 -0.26
N GLY A 326 1.46 -10.79 -0.14
CA GLY A 326 0.42 -11.43 -0.91
C GLY A 326 0.56 -11.05 -2.39
N MET A 327 0.56 -12.03 -3.28
CA MET A 327 0.65 -11.85 -4.73
C MET A 327 -0.62 -12.38 -5.39
N VAL A 328 -1.23 -11.60 -6.27
CA VAL A 328 -2.41 -12.04 -7.03
C VAL A 328 -2.01 -12.45 -8.43
N LYS A 329 -2.80 -13.31 -9.08
CA LYS A 329 -2.58 -13.65 -10.49
C LYS A 329 -2.68 -12.39 -11.35
N ASN A 330 -1.75 -12.25 -12.28
CA ASN A 330 -1.73 -11.12 -13.18
C ASN A 330 -2.82 -11.30 -14.25
N VAL A 331 -3.78 -10.37 -14.29
CA VAL A 331 -4.87 -10.33 -15.28
C VAL A 331 -4.65 -9.22 -16.33
N GLY A 332 -3.41 -8.77 -16.50
CA GLY A 332 -3.02 -7.70 -17.43
C GLY A 332 -2.95 -6.31 -16.79
N GLU A 333 -2.92 -6.22 -15.46
CA GLU A 333 -2.83 -4.94 -14.75
C GLU A 333 -1.39 -4.39 -14.79
N PRO A 334 -1.20 -3.10 -15.10
CA PRO A 334 0.13 -2.49 -15.12
C PRO A 334 0.66 -2.28 -13.70
N GLY A 335 1.89 -2.73 -13.45
CA GLY A 335 2.62 -2.44 -12.20
C GLY A 335 3.69 -3.49 -11.89
N GLY A 336 4.09 -3.56 -10.62
CA GLY A 336 5.21 -4.40 -10.19
C GLY A 336 4.82 -5.86 -9.95
N GLY A 337 5.79 -6.75 -10.14
CA GLY A 337 5.63 -8.19 -9.96
C GLY A 337 6.77 -8.83 -9.17
N PRO A 338 6.64 -10.12 -8.82
CA PRO A 338 7.67 -10.88 -8.12
C PRO A 338 8.77 -11.37 -9.06
N PHE A 339 10.04 -11.16 -8.69
CA PHE A 339 11.22 -11.61 -9.44
C PHE A 339 12.33 -12.13 -8.52
N LEU A 340 13.22 -12.94 -9.07
CA LEU A 340 14.55 -13.14 -8.49
C LEU A 340 15.49 -12.06 -9.05
N ALA A 341 16.14 -11.31 -8.17
CA ALA A 341 17.04 -10.22 -8.56
C ALA A 341 18.44 -10.43 -7.98
N TYR A 342 19.44 -9.92 -8.70
CA TYR A 342 20.83 -9.88 -8.24
C TYR A 342 21.03 -8.67 -7.31
N ASN A 343 21.52 -8.94 -6.10
CA ASN A 343 21.82 -7.93 -5.10
C ASN A 343 23.28 -7.45 -5.23
N GLN A 344 23.57 -6.26 -4.69
CA GLN A 344 24.90 -5.66 -4.74
C GLN A 344 25.96 -6.48 -4.00
N ASP A 345 25.56 -7.29 -3.02
CA ASP A 345 26.45 -8.17 -2.26
C ASP A 345 26.68 -9.54 -2.94
N GLY A 346 26.26 -9.69 -4.21
CA GLY A 346 26.44 -10.89 -5.01
C GLY A 346 25.39 -11.99 -4.75
N THR A 347 24.46 -11.77 -3.83
CA THR A 347 23.36 -12.73 -3.59
C THR A 347 22.23 -12.58 -4.60
N ILE A 348 21.41 -13.63 -4.75
CA ILE A 348 20.15 -13.58 -5.48
C ILE A 348 19.02 -13.75 -4.46
N SER A 349 18.00 -12.90 -4.51
CA SER A 349 16.83 -13.00 -3.64
C SER A 349 15.55 -12.53 -4.31
N LEU A 350 14.41 -12.83 -3.66
CA LEU A 350 13.10 -12.35 -4.10
C LEU A 350 12.98 -10.82 -3.97
N GLN A 351 12.51 -10.17 -5.03
CA GLN A 351 12.25 -8.73 -5.09
C GLN A 351 10.96 -8.43 -5.83
N ILE A 352 10.35 -7.28 -5.49
CA ILE A 352 9.27 -6.69 -6.25
C ILE A 352 9.90 -5.67 -7.20
N LEU A 353 9.75 -5.88 -8.51
CA LEU A 353 10.27 -4.96 -9.53
C LEU A 353 9.13 -4.36 -10.32
N GLU A 354 9.23 -3.06 -10.57
CA GLU A 354 8.35 -2.32 -11.49
C GLU A 354 8.99 -2.19 -12.88
N SER A 355 8.19 -1.86 -13.90
CA SER A 355 8.68 -1.71 -15.28
C SER A 355 9.79 -0.66 -15.42
N SER A 356 9.83 0.35 -14.55
CA SER A 356 10.89 1.38 -14.51
C SER A 356 12.25 0.82 -14.08
N GLN A 357 12.28 -0.33 -13.41
CA GLN A 357 13.49 -1.00 -12.92
C GLN A 357 13.96 -2.12 -13.86
N ILE A 358 13.23 -2.38 -14.95
CA ILE A 358 13.52 -3.45 -15.90
C ILE A 358 13.97 -2.83 -17.21
N ASP A 359 15.10 -3.30 -17.75
CA ASP A 359 15.57 -2.87 -19.05
C ASP A 359 14.70 -3.45 -20.17
N MET A 360 13.68 -2.68 -20.57
CA MET A 360 12.76 -3.05 -21.64
C MET A 360 13.42 -3.15 -23.03
N LYS A 361 14.69 -2.75 -23.17
CA LYS A 361 15.48 -2.94 -24.40
C LYS A 361 16.16 -4.30 -24.43
N ASN A 362 16.36 -4.95 -23.29
CA ASN A 362 16.83 -6.33 -23.22
C ASN A 362 15.66 -7.29 -23.51
N PRO A 363 15.72 -8.08 -24.60
CA PRO A 363 14.62 -8.98 -24.97
C PRO A 363 14.28 -10.03 -23.91
N GLU A 364 15.28 -10.54 -23.18
CA GLU A 364 15.06 -11.56 -22.14
C GLU A 364 14.41 -10.97 -20.90
N ALA A 365 14.85 -9.78 -20.48
CA ALA A 365 14.26 -9.07 -19.35
C ALA A 365 12.82 -8.64 -19.66
N LYS A 366 12.59 -8.12 -20.87
CA LYS A 366 11.26 -7.79 -21.36
C LYS A 366 10.34 -9.03 -21.40
N ALA A 367 10.80 -10.14 -21.96
CA ALA A 367 10.02 -11.38 -22.01
C ALA A 367 9.68 -11.89 -20.61
N SER A 368 10.63 -11.83 -19.67
CA SER A 368 10.43 -12.22 -18.27
C SER A 368 9.37 -11.35 -17.58
N PHE A 369 9.37 -10.04 -17.86
CA PHE A 369 8.35 -9.12 -17.35
C PHE A 369 6.97 -9.40 -17.94
N GLU A 370 6.88 -9.56 -19.27
CA GLU A 370 5.61 -9.81 -19.97
C GLU A 370 5.01 -11.18 -19.65
N GLN A 371 5.83 -12.17 -19.31
CA GLN A 371 5.40 -13.52 -18.90
C GLN A 371 5.12 -13.63 -17.39
N GLY A 372 5.27 -12.55 -16.63
CA GLY A 372 5.01 -12.53 -15.19
C GLY A 372 3.58 -12.97 -14.86
N THR A 373 3.47 -14.10 -14.16
CA THR A 373 2.18 -14.73 -13.82
C THR A 373 1.44 -14.06 -12.67
N HIS A 374 2.14 -13.22 -11.90
CA HIS A 374 1.66 -12.60 -10.68
C HIS A 374 1.96 -11.11 -10.62
N PHE A 375 1.19 -10.41 -9.81
CA PHE A 375 1.22 -8.98 -9.61
C PHE A 375 1.24 -8.65 -8.11
N ASN A 376 1.91 -7.56 -7.73
CA ASN A 376 1.94 -7.08 -6.35
C ASN A 376 0.76 -6.13 -6.04
N PRO A 377 -0.27 -6.58 -5.29
CA PRO A 377 -1.40 -5.74 -4.88
C PRO A 377 -1.05 -4.71 -3.79
N VAL A 378 0.20 -4.68 -3.32
CA VAL A 378 0.63 -3.93 -2.13
C VAL A 378 -0.13 -4.43 -0.89
N ASP A 379 -0.11 -5.75 -0.73
CA ASP A 379 -0.60 -6.44 0.44
C ASP A 379 0.60 -7.06 1.16
N LEU A 380 1.11 -6.40 2.20
CA LEU A 380 2.31 -6.82 2.91
C LEU A 380 2.04 -7.00 4.40
N VAL A 381 2.75 -7.94 5.01
CA VAL A 381 2.95 -8.01 6.45
C VAL A 381 4.45 -7.94 6.71
N CYS A 382 4.84 -7.15 7.71
CA CYS A 382 6.23 -6.84 8.00
C CYS A 382 6.56 -7.14 9.46
N ALA A 383 7.73 -7.74 9.71
CA ALA A 383 8.36 -7.85 11.03
C ALA A 383 9.56 -6.89 11.06
N VAL A 384 9.55 -5.94 11.99
CA VAL A 384 10.54 -4.84 12.05
C VAL A 384 11.42 -4.90 13.30
N ARG A 385 11.33 -5.99 14.07
CA ARG A 385 12.13 -6.27 15.26
C ARG A 385 12.91 -7.57 15.12
N ASP A 386 14.07 -7.66 15.75
CA ASP A 386 14.82 -8.91 15.87
C ASP A 386 14.21 -9.84 16.95
N GLY A 387 14.81 -11.00 17.17
CA GLY A 387 14.35 -11.97 18.19
C GLY A 387 14.58 -11.53 19.64
N GLU A 388 15.33 -10.45 19.86
CA GLU A 388 15.55 -9.84 21.19
C GLU A 388 14.60 -8.66 21.43
N GLY A 389 13.73 -8.35 20.45
CA GLY A 389 12.80 -7.23 20.51
C GLY A 389 13.42 -5.89 20.08
N ASN A 390 14.67 -5.85 19.63
CA ASN A 390 15.30 -4.62 19.15
C ASN A 390 14.73 -4.25 17.78
N LYS A 391 14.41 -2.98 17.58
CA LYS A 391 13.92 -2.48 16.30
C LYS A 391 15.05 -2.31 15.29
N TYR A 392 14.85 -2.78 14.07
CA TYR A 392 15.75 -2.50 12.96
C TYR A 392 15.64 -1.03 12.53
N ASP A 393 16.78 -0.41 12.21
CA ASP A 393 16.84 0.89 11.56
C ASP A 393 16.55 0.72 10.06
N LEU A 394 15.28 0.78 9.68
CA LEU A 394 14.80 0.41 8.33
C LEU A 394 15.51 1.18 7.20
N PRO A 395 15.82 2.49 7.32
CA PRO A 395 16.61 3.22 6.34
C PRO A 395 17.96 2.60 5.97
N ARG A 396 18.56 1.76 6.81
CA ARG A 396 19.82 1.06 6.49
C ARG A 396 19.68 -0.02 5.44
N TYR A 397 18.45 -0.52 5.22
CA TYR A 397 18.15 -1.61 4.29
C TYR A 397 17.62 -1.12 2.92
N VAL A 398 17.65 0.20 2.70
CA VAL A 398 17.22 0.85 1.46
C VAL A 398 18.32 0.73 0.40
N ASP A 399 17.97 0.22 -0.78
CA ASP A 399 18.85 0.31 -1.95
C ASP A 399 18.72 1.71 -2.59
N LYS A 400 19.71 2.57 -2.32
CA LYS A 400 19.74 3.94 -2.82
C LYS A 400 19.91 4.03 -4.35
N ASN A 401 20.35 2.95 -5.01
CA ASN A 401 20.58 2.93 -6.46
C ASN A 401 19.31 2.71 -7.27
N THR A 402 18.18 2.37 -6.63
CA THR A 402 16.91 2.13 -7.33
C THR A 402 16.00 3.37 -7.37
N GLY A 403 16.49 4.54 -6.97
CA GLY A 403 15.79 5.80 -7.23
C GLY A 403 15.76 6.09 -8.73
N PHE A 404 14.74 6.82 -9.19
CA PHE A 404 14.59 7.12 -10.62
C PHE A 404 14.21 8.58 -10.87
N ILE A 405 14.52 9.08 -12.06
CA ILE A 405 14.14 10.42 -12.49
C ILE A 405 12.78 10.37 -13.17
N SER A 406 11.82 11.12 -12.65
CA SER A 406 10.52 11.35 -13.28
C SER A 406 10.50 12.71 -13.97
N PHE A 407 9.79 12.80 -15.09
CA PHE A 407 9.54 14.05 -15.79
C PHE A 407 8.17 14.59 -15.41
N LYS A 408 8.11 15.86 -15.03
CA LYS A 408 6.88 16.57 -14.64
C LYS A 408 6.88 17.96 -15.30
N SER A 409 5.78 18.68 -15.12
CA SER A 409 5.69 20.09 -15.49
C SER A 409 5.18 20.93 -14.32
N LYS A 410 5.64 22.18 -14.24
CA LYS A 410 5.10 23.19 -13.33
C LYS A 410 5.04 24.53 -14.04
N SER A 411 3.87 25.16 -14.04
CA SER A 411 3.64 26.47 -14.67
C SER A 411 4.11 26.52 -16.14
N GLY A 412 3.82 25.45 -16.90
CA GLY A 412 4.20 25.34 -18.32
C GLY A 412 5.68 25.01 -18.59
N ARG A 413 6.51 24.85 -17.55
CA ARG A 413 7.93 24.47 -17.68
C ARG A 413 8.13 23.01 -17.30
N GLU A 414 8.87 22.28 -18.11
CA GLU A 414 9.29 20.90 -17.81
C GLU A 414 10.34 20.88 -16.70
N LEU A 415 10.31 19.82 -15.89
CA LEU A 415 11.25 19.58 -14.82
C LEU A 415 11.50 18.08 -14.64
N LYS A 416 12.67 17.76 -14.10
CA LYS A 416 13.07 16.45 -13.61
C LYS A 416 12.93 16.42 -12.09
N ALA A 417 12.34 15.35 -11.56
CA ALA A 417 12.25 15.12 -10.13
C ALA A 417 12.82 13.74 -9.79
N LEU A 418 13.70 13.69 -8.79
CA LEU A 418 14.21 12.43 -8.25
C LEU A 418 13.13 11.80 -7.37
N GLU A 419 12.64 10.63 -7.74
CA GLU A 419 11.81 9.78 -6.89
C GLU A 419 12.73 8.81 -6.12
N LEU A 420 12.56 8.75 -4.80
CA LEU A 420 13.31 7.87 -3.92
C LEU A 420 12.95 6.40 -4.19
N PRO A 421 13.82 5.44 -3.83
CA PRO A 421 13.54 4.01 -3.88
C PRO A 421 12.15 3.70 -3.31
N GLY A 422 11.25 3.14 -4.11
CA GLY A 422 9.86 2.90 -3.71
C GLY A 422 9.73 1.99 -2.49
N LEU A 423 8.70 2.23 -1.66
CA LEU A 423 8.54 1.60 -0.34
C LEU A 423 8.70 0.07 -0.37
N TRP A 424 7.90 -0.60 -1.21
CA TRP A 424 7.87 -2.06 -1.33
C TRP A 424 8.79 -2.61 -2.43
N ASN A 425 9.56 -1.76 -3.12
CA ASN A 425 10.60 -2.20 -4.04
C ASN A 425 11.98 -1.91 -3.43
N GLY A 426 12.62 -0.80 -3.78
CA GLY A 426 13.97 -0.46 -3.36
C GLY A 426 14.16 -0.13 -1.88
N ALA A 427 13.17 0.48 -1.20
CA ALA A 427 13.31 0.79 0.22
C ALA A 427 13.26 -0.44 1.13
N MET A 428 12.72 -1.54 0.62
CA MET A 428 12.70 -2.86 1.28
C MET A 428 13.59 -3.88 0.54
N SER A 429 14.58 -3.40 -0.21
CA SER A 429 15.43 -4.28 -1.05
C SER A 429 16.24 -5.27 -0.20
N ASP A 430 16.87 -4.82 0.89
CA ASP A 430 17.68 -5.71 1.74
C ASP A 430 16.88 -6.39 2.87
N TRP A 431 15.60 -6.70 2.61
CA TRP A 431 14.71 -7.41 3.56
C TRP A 431 14.61 -8.89 3.19
N ASN A 432 14.44 -9.75 4.20
CA ASN A 432 13.98 -11.12 3.96
C ASN A 432 12.56 -11.05 3.38
N THR A 433 12.37 -11.60 2.19
CA THR A 433 11.14 -11.41 1.40
C THR A 433 10.57 -12.75 0.99
N LEU A 434 9.28 -12.96 1.24
CA LEU A 434 8.53 -14.11 0.75
C LEU A 434 7.28 -13.66 -0.02
N PHE A 435 6.92 -14.41 -1.04
CA PHE A 435 5.70 -14.23 -1.81
C PHE A 435 4.71 -15.36 -1.56
N VAL A 436 3.45 -15.00 -1.32
CA VAL A 436 2.35 -15.93 -1.10
C VAL A 436 1.27 -15.64 -2.14
N GLU A 437 0.92 -16.61 -2.98
CA GLU A 437 -0.24 -16.48 -3.86
C GLU A 437 -1.51 -16.32 -3.01
N VAL A 438 -2.28 -15.26 -3.26
CA VAL A 438 -3.57 -14.97 -2.64
C VAL A 438 -4.64 -14.77 -3.72
N PRO A 439 -5.94 -14.98 -3.40
CA PRO A 439 -7.02 -14.83 -4.36
C PRO A 439 -7.10 -13.40 -4.91
N ILE A 440 -7.48 -13.27 -6.19
CA ILE A 440 -7.61 -11.97 -6.87
C ILE A 440 -8.65 -11.07 -6.19
N GLU A 441 -9.63 -11.68 -5.53
CA GLU A 441 -10.69 -11.03 -4.74
C GLU A 441 -10.14 -10.21 -3.56
N THR A 442 -8.87 -10.38 -3.19
CA THR A 442 -8.19 -9.55 -2.18
C THR A 442 -7.64 -8.23 -2.76
N PHE A 443 -7.74 -8.03 -4.08
CA PHE A 443 -7.23 -6.88 -4.80
C PHE A 443 -8.32 -6.17 -5.62
N ASN A 444 -8.90 -5.13 -5.02
CA ASN A 444 -9.96 -4.31 -5.62
C ASN A 444 -9.63 -2.82 -5.45
N PRO A 445 -8.61 -2.32 -6.17
CA PRO A 445 -8.27 -0.90 -6.09
C PRO A 445 -9.22 -0.04 -6.94
N VAL A 446 -9.57 1.13 -6.42
CA VAL A 446 -10.35 2.12 -7.17
C VAL A 446 -9.41 3.12 -7.86
N LYS A 447 -9.22 3.03 -9.18
CA LYS A 447 -8.32 3.95 -9.93
C LYS A 447 -9.06 5.10 -10.58
N THR A 448 -10.30 4.89 -11.01
CA THR A 448 -11.22 5.88 -11.58
C THR A 448 -12.55 5.86 -10.82
N VAL A 449 -13.33 6.93 -10.87
CA VAL A 449 -14.64 6.97 -10.17
C VAL A 449 -15.58 5.84 -10.62
N ASN A 450 -15.57 5.48 -11.91
CA ASN A 450 -16.40 4.40 -12.44
C ASN A 450 -15.97 3.01 -11.96
N ASP A 451 -14.81 2.86 -11.31
CA ASP A 451 -14.43 1.59 -10.66
C ASP A 451 -15.31 1.28 -9.45
N LEU A 452 -15.88 2.31 -8.79
CA LEU A 452 -16.87 2.11 -7.72
C LEU A 452 -18.17 1.45 -8.22
N LEU A 453 -18.41 1.40 -9.54
CA LEU A 453 -19.55 0.70 -10.14
C LEU A 453 -19.29 -0.79 -10.39
N ARG A 454 -18.07 -1.28 -10.19
CA ARG A 454 -17.75 -2.70 -10.31
C ARG A 454 -18.48 -3.47 -9.21
N GLU A 455 -18.83 -4.73 -9.48
CA GLU A 455 -19.53 -5.59 -8.51
C GLU A 455 -18.80 -5.65 -7.16
N GLN A 456 -17.47 -5.55 -7.16
CA GLN A 456 -16.65 -5.60 -5.95
C GLN A 456 -16.80 -4.38 -5.02
N HIS A 457 -17.48 -3.32 -5.48
CA HIS A 457 -17.75 -2.09 -4.72
C HIS A 457 -19.24 -1.79 -4.56
N GLN A 458 -20.13 -2.69 -4.99
CA GLN A 458 -21.58 -2.48 -5.00
C GLN A 458 -22.33 -3.21 -3.89
#